data_AF-A0A9E3N2D3-F1
#
_entry.id   AF-A0A9E3N2D3-F1
#
_cell.length_a   1.000
_cell.length_b   1.000
_cell.length_c   1.000
_cell.angle_alpha   90.00
_cell.angle_beta   90.00
_cell.angle_gamma   90.00
#
_symmetry.space_group_name_H-M   'P 1'
#
loop_
_entity.id
_entity.type
_entity.pdbx_description
1 polymer ?
#
loop_
_entity_poly.entity_id
_entity_poly.type
_entity_poly.pdbx_seq_one_letter_code
_entity_poly.pdbx_strand_id
1 'polypeptide(L)'
;MTRSFRALLFSLACVAGAWLPGAASAQGVLMGSADLDGDGIAETVYNNGSYITVKSTNGSSYNYQVSGGSWALLYGNFTSVQDLDGTPGAEIPINIGGALMVINHNSRSSYNYQISTGSWAASPGGITDLNGVAGNEIVIVASDSLKIVDHRARSTSSQPMSGTYAIAVYGIKDLDGQPGAEIPIANGSALRVYNYRTRSMSSTPVSSGSWAICNDPGIPNCVSDLNGSPGAELILILPNYISVYSYVTGSMSNYIINAQYAILNDGVRQFDGTTGNEIAVARSDGNINIVYPRTGTVQYINGSGTFGTWWSLLNYANLDGVAGDEIRVRNNGTARNYRIYPRSGSVVAE
;
A
#
# COMPACT_ATOMS: atom_id res chain seq x y z
N MET A 1 57.08 -24.75 -26.62
CA MET A 1 55.72 -24.28 -26.31
C MET A 1 55.20 -25.08 -25.12
N THR A 2 55.42 -24.58 -23.91
CA THR A 2 55.02 -25.22 -22.65
C THR A 2 54.21 -24.19 -21.87
N ARG A 3 52.88 -24.32 -21.89
CA ARG A 3 51.98 -23.42 -21.16
C ARG A 3 51.89 -23.88 -19.70
N SER A 4 52.44 -23.07 -18.81
CA SER A 4 52.26 -23.16 -17.35
C SER A 4 50.82 -22.76 -16.99
N PHE A 5 50.08 -23.66 -16.37
CA PHE A 5 48.82 -23.38 -15.69
C PHE A 5 49.15 -22.75 -14.33
N ARG A 6 48.79 -21.47 -14.14
CA ARG A 6 48.80 -20.80 -12.84
C ARG A 6 47.45 -21.04 -12.16
N ALA A 7 47.47 -21.69 -11.00
CA ALA A 7 46.34 -21.76 -10.09
C ALA A 7 46.09 -20.38 -9.46
N LEU A 8 44.89 -19.83 -9.66
CA LEU A 8 44.41 -18.67 -8.91
C LEU A 8 43.72 -19.18 -7.64
N LEU A 9 44.30 -18.88 -6.47
CA LEU A 9 43.58 -18.95 -5.19
C LEU A 9 42.53 -17.83 -5.17
N PHE A 10 41.25 -18.19 -5.13
CA PHE A 10 40.19 -17.28 -4.69
C PHE A 10 40.11 -17.34 -3.16
N SER A 11 40.51 -16.25 -2.49
CA SER A 11 40.21 -16.04 -1.08
C SER A 11 38.75 -15.61 -0.94
N LEU A 12 37.92 -16.49 -0.39
CA LEU A 12 36.55 -16.20 0.03
C LEU A 12 36.62 -15.40 1.34
N ALA A 13 36.48 -14.08 1.27
CA ALA A 13 36.33 -13.25 2.46
C ALA A 13 34.87 -13.33 2.94
N CYS A 14 34.61 -14.19 3.92
CA CYS A 14 33.38 -14.16 4.69
C CYS A 14 33.32 -12.86 5.49
N VAL A 15 32.53 -11.88 5.04
CA VAL A 15 32.17 -10.72 5.85
C VAL A 15 31.12 -11.20 6.86
N ALA A 16 31.57 -11.51 8.08
CA ALA A 16 30.68 -11.69 9.20
C ALA A 16 30.01 -10.34 9.51
N GLY A 17 28.70 -10.26 9.27
CA GLY A 17 27.87 -9.15 9.70
C GLY A 17 27.79 -9.14 11.23
N ALA A 18 28.72 -8.44 11.87
CA ALA A 18 28.55 -8.04 13.25
C ALA A 18 27.49 -6.94 13.30
N TRP A 19 26.29 -7.29 13.76
CA TRP A 19 25.35 -6.31 14.31
C TRP A 19 25.99 -5.68 15.52
N LEU A 20 26.69 -4.56 15.31
CA LEU A 20 27.11 -3.70 16.39
C LEU A 20 25.84 -2.95 16.87
N PRO A 21 25.50 -2.97 18.17
CA PRO A 21 24.54 -2.03 18.72
C PRO A 21 25.03 -0.62 18.34
N GLY A 22 24.15 0.19 17.76
CA GLY A 22 24.49 1.50 17.20
C GLY A 22 25.33 2.30 18.18
N ALA A 23 26.57 2.61 17.81
CA ALA A 23 27.42 3.50 18.58
C ALA A 23 26.70 4.85 18.63
N ALA A 24 26.35 5.30 19.85
CA ALA A 24 25.95 6.68 20.07
C ALA A 24 27.12 7.58 19.65
N SER A 25 27.01 8.13 18.44
CA SER A 25 27.88 9.22 18.00
C SER A 25 27.55 10.45 18.85
N ALA A 26 28.49 11.39 19.00
CA ALA A 26 28.21 12.73 19.56
C ALA A 26 27.13 13.53 18.75
N GLN A 27 26.53 12.88 17.75
CA GLN A 27 25.58 13.41 16.77
C GLN A 27 24.16 12.83 16.97
N GLY A 28 23.94 11.91 17.92
CA GLY A 28 22.63 11.30 18.20
C GLY A 28 22.41 9.93 17.54
N VAL A 29 21.16 9.46 17.53
CA VAL A 29 20.74 8.19 16.91
C VAL A 29 20.34 8.44 15.46
N LEU A 30 21.02 7.79 14.50
CA LEU A 30 20.68 7.91 13.08
C LEU A 30 19.25 7.40 12.82
N MET A 31 18.42 8.22 12.18
CA MET A 31 17.05 7.87 11.78
C MET A 31 16.96 7.42 10.32
N GLY A 32 17.78 8.01 9.45
CA GLY A 32 17.79 7.73 8.02
C GLY A 32 18.49 8.82 7.22
N SER A 33 18.33 8.76 5.90
CA SER A 33 18.89 9.71 4.95
C SER A 33 17.96 9.93 3.77
N ALA A 34 17.85 11.18 3.32
CA ALA A 34 17.12 11.60 2.13
C ALA A 34 17.73 12.90 1.60
N ASP A 35 17.49 13.22 0.33
CA ASP A 35 17.78 14.56 -0.21
C ASP A 35 16.75 15.54 0.38
N LEU A 36 17.18 16.42 1.28
CA LEU A 36 16.28 17.33 2.03
C LEU A 36 16.41 18.79 1.57
N ASP A 37 17.46 19.14 0.83
CA ASP A 37 17.64 20.47 0.25
C ASP A 37 17.50 20.55 -1.28
N GLY A 38 17.30 19.41 -1.95
CA GLY A 38 16.98 19.30 -3.36
C GLY A 38 18.20 19.31 -4.27
N ASP A 39 19.41 19.08 -3.74
CA ASP A 39 20.66 19.08 -4.50
C ASP A 39 20.99 17.72 -5.15
N GLY A 40 20.15 16.70 -4.93
CA GLY A 40 20.33 15.33 -5.42
C GLY A 40 21.25 14.48 -4.55
N ILE A 41 21.75 15.00 -3.42
CA ILE A 41 22.61 14.31 -2.47
C ILE A 41 21.84 14.13 -1.16
N ALA A 42 21.92 12.94 -0.56
CA ALA A 42 21.19 12.68 0.67
C ALA A 42 21.91 13.27 1.91
N GLU A 43 21.16 14.02 2.71
CA GLU A 43 21.51 14.37 4.09
C GLU A 43 21.27 13.18 5.02
N THR A 44 22.04 13.11 6.12
CA THR A 44 21.75 12.21 7.22
C THR A 44 21.02 12.93 8.35
N VAL A 45 20.04 12.25 8.95
CA VAL A 45 19.19 12.83 9.99
C VAL A 45 19.30 12.03 11.29
N TYR A 46 19.55 12.75 12.38
CA TYR A 46 19.79 12.18 13.71
C TYR A 46 18.78 12.68 14.74
N ASN A 47 18.29 11.75 15.57
CA ASN A 47 17.52 12.03 16.77
C ASN A 47 18.46 12.33 17.94
N ASN A 48 18.32 13.51 18.54
CA ASN A 48 19.09 13.94 19.72
C ASN A 48 18.22 14.21 20.95
N GLY A 49 17.04 13.60 21.04
CA GLY A 49 16.09 13.86 22.12
C GLY A 49 15.29 15.14 21.85
N SER A 50 15.74 16.31 22.28
CA SER A 50 14.93 17.54 22.15
C SER A 50 14.98 18.22 20.78
N TYR A 51 15.92 17.79 19.93
CA TYR A 51 16.11 18.32 18.59
C TYR A 51 16.47 17.22 17.59
N ILE A 52 16.28 17.54 16.32
CA ILE A 52 16.78 16.76 15.19
C ILE A 52 17.98 17.49 14.60
N THR A 53 19.05 16.75 14.32
CA THR A 53 20.19 17.25 13.56
C THR A 53 20.13 16.70 12.16
N VAL A 54 20.11 17.58 11.17
CA VAL A 54 20.33 17.22 9.77
C VAL A 54 21.76 17.59 9.42
N LYS A 55 22.48 16.67 8.77
CA LYS A 55 23.88 16.82 8.40
C LYS A 55 24.05 16.60 6.89
N SER A 56 24.56 17.61 6.21
CA SER A 56 24.90 17.53 4.80
C SER A 56 26.24 16.81 4.61
N THR A 57 26.45 16.26 3.42
CA THR A 57 27.68 15.51 3.07
C THR A 57 28.95 16.36 3.13
N ASN A 58 28.82 17.68 2.92
CA ASN A 58 29.90 18.66 3.08
C ASN A 58 30.32 18.91 4.55
N GLY A 59 29.68 18.25 5.52
CA GLY A 59 29.98 18.33 6.94
C GLY A 59 29.22 19.43 7.70
N SER A 60 28.47 20.29 7.00
CA SER A 60 27.57 21.24 7.66
C SER A 60 26.41 20.53 8.36
N SER A 61 25.89 21.15 9.42
CA SER A 61 24.74 20.63 10.14
C SER A 61 23.80 21.74 10.58
N TYR A 62 22.53 21.37 10.75
CA TYR A 62 21.50 22.26 11.27
C TYR A 62 20.62 21.53 12.26
N ASN A 63 20.28 22.21 13.36
CA ASN A 63 19.47 21.66 14.44
C ASN A 63 18.06 22.25 14.42
N TYR A 64 17.05 21.39 14.37
CA TYR A 64 15.65 21.75 14.48
C TYR A 64 15.13 21.37 15.86
N GLN A 65 14.63 22.34 16.62
CA GLN A 65 13.98 22.06 17.90
C GLN A 65 12.64 21.38 17.64
N VAL A 66 12.38 20.25 18.30
CA VAL A 66 11.15 19.46 18.08
C VAL A 66 10.22 19.60 19.28
N SER A 67 10.62 19.04 20.42
CA SER A 67 9.97 19.29 21.71
C SER A 67 10.85 18.74 22.84
N GLY A 68 10.63 19.19 24.08
CA GLY A 68 11.21 18.53 25.26
C GLY A 68 10.49 17.23 25.69
N GLY A 69 9.41 16.85 24.99
CA GLY A 69 8.60 15.66 25.28
C GLY A 69 8.83 14.52 24.28
N SER A 70 8.05 13.46 24.39
CA SER A 70 8.08 12.33 23.45
C SER A 70 7.57 12.74 22.07
N TRP A 71 8.30 12.38 21.03
CA TRP A 71 7.92 12.56 19.63
C TRP A 71 8.37 11.35 18.81
N ALA A 72 7.83 11.22 17.60
CA ALA A 72 8.25 10.22 16.63
C ALA A 72 8.13 10.77 15.22
N LEU A 73 8.92 10.24 14.28
CA LEU A 73 8.61 10.37 12.86
C LEU A 73 7.18 9.88 12.61
N LEU A 74 6.48 10.46 11.65
CA LEU A 74 5.04 10.24 11.49
C LEU A 74 4.64 8.76 11.36
N TYR A 75 5.44 7.94 10.66
CA TYR A 75 5.26 6.48 10.57
C TYR A 75 6.18 5.68 11.50
N GLY A 76 6.85 6.35 12.45
CA GLY A 76 7.87 5.74 13.32
C GLY A 76 9.18 5.40 12.60
N ASN A 77 9.29 5.67 11.30
CA ASN A 77 10.47 5.41 10.49
C ASN A 77 10.58 6.42 9.33
N PHE A 78 11.68 6.33 8.58
CA PHE A 78 12.05 7.28 7.54
C PHE A 78 11.21 7.23 6.26
N THR A 79 10.30 6.27 6.08
CA THR A 79 9.41 6.23 4.89
C THR A 79 8.37 7.36 4.89
N SER A 80 8.20 8.04 6.03
CA SER A 80 7.37 9.23 6.13
C SER A 80 8.05 10.50 5.59
N VAL A 81 9.36 10.49 5.36
CA VAL A 81 10.12 11.63 4.82
C VAL A 81 9.97 11.63 3.31
N GLN A 82 9.23 12.60 2.78
CA GLN A 82 8.86 12.72 1.38
C GLN A 82 8.69 14.19 1.00
N ASP A 83 8.65 14.50 -0.29
CA ASP A 83 8.27 15.83 -0.78
C ASP A 83 6.78 16.09 -0.49
N LEU A 84 6.50 17.12 0.30
CA LEU A 84 5.16 17.53 0.75
C LEU A 84 4.74 18.90 0.20
N ASP A 85 5.65 19.68 -0.37
CA ASP A 85 5.33 21.00 -0.96
C ASP A 85 5.54 21.14 -2.47
N GLY A 86 6.11 20.13 -3.12
CA GLY A 86 6.38 20.08 -4.55
C GLY A 86 7.67 20.78 -4.95
N THR A 87 8.45 21.27 -3.98
CA THR A 87 9.78 21.84 -4.18
C THR A 87 10.83 20.75 -4.00
N PRO A 88 11.93 20.74 -4.77
CA PRO A 88 13.03 19.82 -4.51
C PRO A 88 13.52 19.86 -3.05
N GLY A 89 13.78 18.67 -2.51
CA GLY A 89 14.09 18.42 -1.11
C GLY A 89 12.88 17.85 -0.36
N ALA A 90 13.06 16.71 0.30
CA ALA A 90 11.99 16.09 1.09
C ALA A 90 11.80 16.79 2.45
N GLU A 91 10.56 16.79 2.94
CA GLU A 91 10.20 17.27 4.26
C GLU A 91 10.17 16.13 5.29
N ILE A 92 10.41 16.50 6.56
CA ILE A 92 10.38 15.56 7.69
C ILE A 92 9.12 15.80 8.54
N PRO A 93 8.07 14.97 8.39
CA PRO A 93 6.88 15.05 9.24
C PRO A 93 7.07 14.29 10.57
N ILE A 94 6.69 14.94 11.67
CA ILE A 94 6.93 14.49 13.04
C ILE A 94 5.66 14.65 13.86
N ASN A 95 5.24 13.56 14.51
CA ASN A 95 4.21 13.61 15.53
C ASN A 95 4.82 14.13 16.84
N ILE A 96 4.35 15.30 17.28
CA ILE A 96 4.78 15.96 18.53
C ILE A 96 3.64 16.00 19.57
N GLY A 97 2.75 15.00 19.55
CA GLY A 97 1.58 14.91 20.42
C GLY A 97 0.35 15.50 19.75
N GLY A 98 -0.17 16.64 20.22
CA GLY A 98 -1.41 17.22 19.68
C GLY A 98 -1.29 17.85 18.28
N ALA A 99 -0.08 17.88 17.73
CA ALA A 99 0.24 18.53 16.48
C ALA A 99 1.18 17.68 15.62
N LEU A 100 1.13 17.91 14.32
CA LEU A 100 2.12 17.47 13.35
C LEU A 100 3.08 18.63 13.08
N MET A 101 4.36 18.43 13.37
CA MET A 101 5.42 19.33 12.93
C MET A 101 5.96 18.83 11.60
N VAL A 102 6.22 19.73 10.65
CA VAL A 102 6.91 19.41 9.41
C VAL A 102 8.13 20.32 9.30
N ILE A 103 9.31 19.72 9.07
CA ILE A 103 10.57 20.44 8.86
C ILE A 103 10.86 20.51 7.36
N ASN A 104 11.21 21.71 6.88
CA ASN A 104 11.66 21.97 5.51
C ASN A 104 13.15 22.34 5.58
N HIS A 105 14.01 21.42 5.13
CA HIS A 105 15.45 21.62 5.27
C HIS A 105 15.99 22.61 4.25
N ASN A 106 15.49 22.56 3.01
CA ASN A 106 15.80 23.52 1.94
C ASN A 106 15.69 24.99 2.41
N SER A 107 14.66 25.31 3.19
CA SER A 107 14.34 26.65 3.67
C SER A 107 14.72 26.89 5.13
N ARG A 108 15.32 25.91 5.81
CA ARG A 108 15.68 25.94 7.24
C ARG A 108 14.52 26.34 8.14
N SER A 109 13.33 25.83 7.86
CA SER A 109 12.11 26.20 8.58
C SER A 109 11.36 24.98 9.12
N SER A 110 10.36 25.24 9.95
CA SER A 110 9.40 24.23 10.39
C SER A 110 8.03 24.84 10.58
N TYR A 111 7.00 24.02 10.45
CA TYR A 111 5.61 24.44 10.61
C TYR A 111 4.79 23.41 11.38
N ASN A 112 3.93 23.89 12.28
CA ASN A 112 3.10 23.05 13.13
C ASN A 112 1.64 23.11 12.69
N TYR A 113 1.06 21.95 12.40
CA TYR A 113 -0.35 21.75 12.15
C TYR A 113 -1.02 21.19 13.40
N GLN A 114 -2.00 21.92 13.93
CA GLN A 114 -2.79 21.42 15.05
C GLN A 114 -3.72 20.32 14.53
N ILE A 115 -3.58 19.10 15.06
CA ILE A 115 -4.31 17.94 14.56
C ILE A 115 -5.48 17.64 15.48
N SER A 116 -5.20 17.18 16.70
CA SER A 116 -6.21 16.83 17.67
C SER A 116 -5.57 16.80 19.06
N THR A 117 -6.34 17.16 20.08
CA THR A 117 -5.95 16.92 21.48
C THR A 117 -6.16 15.47 21.91
N GLY A 118 -6.90 14.68 21.11
CA GLY A 118 -7.11 13.24 21.29
C GLY A 118 -6.16 12.38 20.46
N SER A 119 -6.39 11.07 20.44
CA SER A 119 -5.61 10.13 19.63
C SER A 119 -5.82 10.35 18.14
N TRP A 120 -4.72 10.34 17.39
CA TRP A 120 -4.71 10.41 15.94
C TRP A 120 -3.52 9.62 15.38
N ALA A 121 -3.63 9.21 14.12
CA ALA A 121 -2.56 8.55 13.39
C ALA A 121 -2.63 8.92 11.91
N ALA A 122 -1.48 8.99 11.23
CA ALA A 122 -1.47 9.03 9.78
C ALA A 122 -1.84 7.64 9.23
N SER A 123 -2.65 7.61 8.17
CA SER A 123 -2.96 6.36 7.48
C SER A 123 -1.69 5.80 6.87
N PRO A 124 -1.34 4.50 7.02
CA PRO A 124 -0.24 3.92 6.26
C PRO A 124 -0.53 4.02 4.75
N GLY A 125 0.49 4.44 3.98
CA GLY A 125 0.34 4.80 2.56
C GLY A 125 -0.45 6.10 2.31
N GLY A 126 -0.75 6.87 3.36
CA GLY A 126 -1.51 8.11 3.29
C GLY A 126 -0.68 9.38 3.09
N ILE A 127 0.63 9.28 2.84
CA ILE A 127 1.41 10.39 2.28
C ILE A 127 1.44 10.19 0.77
N THR A 128 0.62 10.94 0.05
CA THR A 128 0.44 10.81 -1.40
C THR A 128 -0.20 12.08 -1.98
N ASP A 129 -0.02 12.32 -3.27
CA ASP A 129 -0.74 13.36 -4.01
C ASP A 129 -2.25 13.03 -4.06
N LEU A 130 -3.06 13.90 -3.46
CA LEU A 130 -4.53 13.79 -3.40
C LEU A 130 -5.23 14.84 -4.28
N ASN A 131 -4.50 15.80 -4.84
CA ASN A 131 -5.08 16.90 -5.62
C ASN A 131 -4.55 17.01 -7.06
N GLY A 132 -3.62 16.17 -7.45
CA GLY A 132 -2.99 16.14 -8.78
C GLY A 132 -1.91 17.20 -8.97
N VAL A 133 -1.39 17.76 -7.89
CA VAL A 133 -0.37 18.82 -7.92
C VAL A 133 0.80 18.40 -7.04
N ALA A 134 2.04 18.56 -7.55
CA ALA A 134 3.26 18.15 -6.86
C ALA A 134 3.34 18.63 -5.40
N GLY A 135 3.88 17.75 -4.55
CA GLY A 135 3.86 17.86 -3.09
C GLY A 135 2.77 16.96 -2.50
N ASN A 136 3.17 15.91 -1.81
CA ASN A 136 2.23 14.94 -1.26
C ASN A 136 1.45 15.53 -0.08
N GLU A 137 0.16 15.21 0.00
CA GLU A 137 -0.64 15.48 1.19
C GLU A 137 -0.54 14.34 2.20
N ILE A 138 -0.88 14.64 3.46
CA ILE A 138 -0.87 13.66 4.56
C ILE A 138 -2.30 13.41 5.04
N VAL A 139 -2.74 12.16 4.90
CA VAL A 139 -4.03 11.68 5.38
C VAL A 139 -3.93 11.21 6.84
N ILE A 140 -4.73 11.83 7.70
CA ILE A 140 -4.75 11.60 9.14
C ILE A 140 -6.15 11.13 9.57
N VAL A 141 -6.16 10.04 10.33
CA VAL A 141 -7.33 9.55 11.06
C VAL A 141 -7.29 10.14 12.46
N ALA A 142 -8.26 11.00 12.78
CA ALA A 142 -8.49 11.49 14.13
C ALA A 142 -9.85 10.97 14.65
N SER A 143 -10.03 10.94 15.97
CA SER A 143 -11.24 10.39 16.60
C SER A 143 -12.56 11.03 16.12
N ASP A 144 -12.52 12.29 15.66
CA ASP A 144 -13.69 13.10 15.29
C ASP A 144 -13.80 13.37 13.79
N SER A 145 -12.72 13.20 13.04
CA SER A 145 -12.64 13.66 11.65
C SER A 145 -11.50 13.00 10.88
N LEU A 146 -11.73 12.86 9.58
CA LEU A 146 -10.66 12.66 8.61
C LEU A 146 -9.98 14.03 8.41
N LYS A 147 -8.67 14.08 8.62
CA LYS A 147 -7.87 15.30 8.43
C LYS A 147 -6.89 15.11 7.29
N ILE A 148 -6.67 16.17 6.53
CA ILE A 148 -5.70 16.18 5.44
C ILE A 148 -4.81 17.41 5.64
N VAL A 149 -3.51 17.17 5.79
CA VAL A 149 -2.52 18.25 5.83
C VAL A 149 -1.98 18.43 4.43
N ASP A 150 -2.09 19.67 3.95
CA ASP A 150 -1.54 20.13 2.68
C ASP A 150 -0.43 21.10 3.01
N HIS A 151 0.80 20.60 2.92
CA HIS A 151 1.96 21.31 3.42
C HIS A 151 2.34 22.47 2.50
N ARG A 152 2.22 22.27 1.18
CA ARG A 152 2.31 23.33 0.17
C ARG A 152 1.42 24.51 0.49
N ALA A 153 0.14 24.27 0.77
CA ALA A 153 -0.84 25.31 1.08
C ALA A 153 -0.82 25.78 2.55
N ARG A 154 0.04 25.19 3.39
CA ARG A 154 0.11 25.44 4.85
C ARG A 154 -1.26 25.32 5.52
N SER A 155 -2.04 24.32 5.12
CA SER A 155 -3.43 24.18 5.56
C SER A 155 -3.74 22.78 6.10
N THR A 156 -4.80 22.71 6.91
CA THR A 156 -5.38 21.45 7.34
C THR A 156 -6.86 21.45 7.03
N SER A 157 -7.29 20.47 6.26
CA SER A 157 -8.70 20.24 5.94
C SER A 157 -9.27 19.20 6.89
N SER A 158 -10.50 19.38 7.35
CA SER A 158 -11.17 18.45 8.26
C SER A 158 -12.53 18.07 7.70
N GLN A 159 -12.78 16.77 7.57
CA GLN A 159 -14.08 16.21 7.22
C GLN A 159 -14.64 15.48 8.45
N PRO A 160 -15.75 15.98 9.03
CA PRO A 160 -16.36 15.33 10.19
C PRO A 160 -16.73 13.87 9.89
N MET A 161 -16.34 12.98 10.79
CA MET A 161 -16.67 11.56 10.69
C MET A 161 -17.51 11.15 11.90
N SER A 162 -18.64 10.50 11.66
CA SER A 162 -19.50 9.95 12.69
C SER A 162 -19.25 8.45 12.83
N GLY A 163 -19.28 7.95 14.07
CA GLY A 163 -19.12 6.53 14.38
C GLY A 163 -17.71 6.01 14.12
N THR A 164 -17.54 4.69 14.21
CA THR A 164 -16.26 4.04 13.92
C THR A 164 -16.00 4.01 12.43
N TYR A 165 -14.81 4.43 12.03
CA TYR A 165 -14.37 4.38 10.64
C TYR A 165 -12.91 3.99 10.54
N ALA A 166 -12.53 3.44 9.39
CA ALA A 166 -11.17 3.07 9.06
C ALA A 166 -10.90 3.41 7.59
N ILE A 167 -9.71 3.93 7.32
CA ILE A 167 -9.24 4.15 5.95
C ILE A 167 -8.80 2.80 5.39
N ALA A 168 -9.09 2.55 4.11
CA ALA A 168 -8.52 1.45 3.35
C ALA A 168 -7.00 1.69 3.21
N VAL A 169 -6.22 1.07 4.10
CA VAL A 169 -4.76 1.11 4.11
C VAL A 169 -4.25 0.60 2.77
N TYR A 170 -3.32 1.34 2.16
CA TYR A 170 -2.85 1.13 0.79
C TYR A 170 -3.92 1.20 -0.31
N GLY A 171 -5.16 1.54 0.04
CA GLY A 171 -6.26 1.73 -0.89
C GLY A 171 -6.42 3.17 -1.39
N ILE A 172 -5.62 4.11 -0.87
CA ILE A 172 -5.58 5.49 -1.37
C ILE A 172 -4.88 5.49 -2.72
N LYS A 173 -5.65 5.62 -3.79
CA LYS A 173 -5.20 5.59 -5.19
C LYS A 173 -6.16 6.40 -6.06
N ASP A 174 -5.75 6.64 -7.30
CA ASP A 174 -6.63 7.17 -8.35
C ASP A 174 -7.74 6.16 -8.69
N LEU A 175 -8.98 6.53 -8.39
CA LEU A 175 -10.19 5.73 -8.63
C LEU A 175 -11.06 6.26 -9.78
N ASP A 176 -10.75 7.45 -10.32
CA ASP A 176 -11.52 8.08 -11.41
C ASP A 176 -10.73 8.30 -12.72
N GLY A 177 -9.46 7.92 -12.73
CA GLY A 177 -8.54 8.12 -13.84
C GLY A 177 -8.06 9.56 -13.98
N GLN A 178 -8.26 10.41 -12.98
CA GLN A 178 -7.76 11.78 -12.94
C GLN A 178 -6.62 11.92 -11.92
N PRO A 179 -5.67 12.85 -12.15
CA PRO A 179 -4.64 13.14 -11.17
C PRO A 179 -5.21 13.52 -9.78
N GLY A 180 -4.57 13.00 -8.73
CA GLY A 180 -4.97 13.13 -7.34
C GLY A 180 -5.74 11.90 -6.87
N ALA A 181 -5.22 11.22 -5.85
CA ALA A 181 -5.82 9.99 -5.33
C ALA A 181 -7.07 10.25 -4.46
N GLU A 182 -8.01 9.31 -4.49
CA GLU A 182 -9.16 9.26 -3.61
C GLU A 182 -8.89 8.41 -2.36
N ILE A 183 -9.62 8.69 -1.29
CA ILE A 183 -9.47 8.02 0.01
C ILE A 183 -10.71 7.14 0.27
N PRO A 184 -10.62 5.81 0.13
CA PRO A 184 -11.69 4.91 0.52
C PRO A 184 -11.72 4.72 2.05
N ILE A 185 -12.94 4.70 2.59
CA ILE A 185 -13.20 4.68 4.02
C ILE A 185 -14.30 3.66 4.31
N ALA A 186 -13.99 2.67 5.13
CA ALA A 186 -15.00 1.84 5.76
C ALA A 186 -15.63 2.62 6.92
N ASN A 187 -16.93 2.94 6.82
CA ASN A 187 -17.66 3.68 7.84
C ASN A 187 -18.98 2.96 8.16
N GLY A 188 -18.97 2.14 9.20
CA GLY A 188 -20.13 1.32 9.59
C GLY A 188 -20.61 0.41 8.46
N SER A 189 -21.85 0.62 8.02
CA SER A 189 -22.48 -0.17 6.94
C SER A 189 -22.26 0.38 5.53
N ALA A 190 -21.46 1.44 5.38
CA ALA A 190 -21.23 2.11 4.11
C ALA A 190 -19.74 2.20 3.77
N LEU A 191 -19.45 2.08 2.48
CA LEU A 191 -18.20 2.53 1.89
C LEU A 191 -18.37 4.03 1.59
N ARG A 192 -17.48 4.85 2.13
CA ARG A 192 -17.34 6.24 1.73
C ARG A 192 -16.07 6.41 0.93
N VAL A 193 -16.08 7.33 -0.03
CA VAL A 193 -14.86 7.73 -0.74
C VAL A 193 -14.79 9.25 -0.70
N TYR A 194 -13.70 9.76 -0.13
CA TYR A 194 -13.45 11.19 -0.10
C TYR A 194 -12.49 11.58 -1.21
N ASN A 195 -12.89 12.57 -2.01
CA ASN A 195 -12.07 13.17 -3.04
C ASN A 195 -11.58 14.54 -2.55
N TYR A 196 -10.28 14.65 -2.28
CA TYR A 196 -9.68 15.88 -1.77
C TYR A 196 -9.61 16.98 -2.82
N ARG A 197 -9.34 16.63 -4.07
CA ARG A 197 -9.32 17.56 -5.21
C ARG A 197 -10.64 18.31 -5.34
N THR A 198 -11.77 17.61 -5.28
CA THR A 198 -13.12 18.19 -5.47
C THR A 198 -13.85 18.52 -4.17
N ARG A 199 -13.29 18.14 -3.02
CA ARG A 199 -13.91 18.31 -1.68
C ARG A 199 -15.26 17.61 -1.55
N SER A 200 -15.44 16.49 -2.26
CA SER A 200 -16.69 15.73 -2.24
C SER A 200 -16.54 14.40 -1.52
N MET A 201 -17.66 13.90 -0.98
CA MET A 201 -17.76 12.61 -0.31
C MET A 201 -18.84 11.79 -1.01
N SER A 202 -18.49 10.63 -1.54
CA SER A 202 -19.48 9.63 -1.94
C SER A 202 -19.78 8.70 -0.76
N SER A 203 -20.97 8.09 -0.76
CA SER A 203 -21.37 7.12 0.26
C SER A 203 -22.26 6.06 -0.37
N THR A 204 -21.78 4.83 -0.36
CA THR A 204 -22.45 3.67 -0.96
C THR A 204 -22.74 2.64 0.13
N PRO A 205 -24.01 2.24 0.33
CA PRO A 205 -24.35 1.17 1.26
C PRO A 205 -23.64 -0.14 0.86
N VAL A 206 -23.09 -0.86 1.83
CA VAL A 206 -22.41 -2.14 1.62
C VAL A 206 -23.20 -3.26 2.30
N SER A 207 -23.15 -3.30 3.63
CA SER A 207 -23.78 -4.33 4.44
C SER A 207 -23.86 -3.88 5.89
N SER A 208 -24.90 -4.28 6.61
CA SER A 208 -24.96 -4.13 8.08
C SER A 208 -24.16 -5.21 8.82
N GLY A 209 -23.69 -6.25 8.12
CA GLY A 209 -22.84 -7.31 8.67
C GLY A 209 -21.34 -7.04 8.50
N SER A 210 -20.52 -8.04 8.80
CA SER A 210 -19.06 -7.93 8.65
C SER A 210 -18.65 -7.81 7.18
N TRP A 211 -17.84 -6.81 6.87
CA TRP A 211 -17.20 -6.61 5.57
C TRP A 211 -15.83 -5.97 5.78
N ALA A 212 -14.93 -6.15 4.79
CA ALA A 212 -13.60 -5.57 4.81
C ALA A 212 -13.23 -5.00 3.44
N ILE A 213 -12.39 -3.96 3.45
CA ILE A 213 -11.75 -3.36 2.28
C ILE A 213 -10.27 -3.20 2.61
N CYS A 214 -9.37 -3.71 1.76
CA CYS A 214 -7.92 -3.48 1.76
C CYS A 214 -7.11 -3.70 3.07
N ASN A 215 -7.75 -3.97 4.22
CA ASN A 215 -7.17 -3.88 5.57
C ASN A 215 -6.96 -5.20 6.29
N ASP A 216 -7.10 -6.32 5.58
CA ASP A 216 -6.58 -7.58 6.06
C ASP A 216 -5.28 -7.83 5.28
N PRO A 217 -4.15 -8.26 5.87
CA PRO A 217 -2.97 -8.75 5.14
C PRO A 217 -3.23 -9.79 4.01
N GLY A 218 -4.48 -10.07 3.66
CA GLY A 218 -4.93 -11.03 2.65
C GLY A 218 -5.52 -10.48 1.35
N ILE A 219 -5.55 -9.16 1.07
CA ILE A 219 -5.92 -8.67 -0.29
C ILE A 219 -4.79 -7.89 -0.97
N PRO A 220 -3.78 -8.58 -1.52
CA PRO A 220 -2.85 -7.97 -2.46
C PRO A 220 -3.61 -7.30 -3.61
N ASN A 221 -3.21 -6.08 -3.98
CA ASN A 221 -3.80 -5.31 -5.07
C ASN A 221 -5.33 -5.13 -4.99
N CYS A 222 -5.87 -4.94 -3.78
CA CYS A 222 -7.30 -4.68 -3.53
C CYS A 222 -7.88 -3.44 -4.25
N VAL A 223 -6.99 -2.55 -4.73
CA VAL A 223 -7.32 -1.40 -5.57
C VAL A 223 -6.56 -1.54 -6.88
N SER A 224 -7.31 -1.83 -7.94
CA SER A 224 -6.78 -2.25 -9.24
C SER A 224 -7.76 -1.88 -10.34
N ASP A 225 -7.27 -1.67 -11.56
CA ASP A 225 -8.15 -1.66 -12.74
C ASP A 225 -8.71 -3.07 -12.92
N LEU A 226 -10.02 -3.25 -12.76
CA LEU A 226 -10.72 -4.54 -12.82
C LEU A 226 -11.68 -4.64 -14.02
N ASN A 227 -11.98 -3.53 -14.67
CA ASN A 227 -12.92 -3.47 -15.79
C ASN A 227 -12.28 -3.06 -17.13
N GLY A 228 -11.02 -2.68 -17.12
CA GLY A 228 -10.22 -2.29 -18.28
C GLY A 228 -10.38 -0.82 -18.68
N SER A 229 -11.03 -0.02 -17.84
CA SER A 229 -11.23 1.41 -18.03
C SER A 229 -10.33 2.23 -17.08
N PRO A 230 -10.01 3.49 -17.41
CA PRO A 230 -9.26 4.35 -16.50
C PRO A 230 -9.97 4.55 -15.16
N GLY A 231 -9.17 4.57 -14.08
CA GLY A 231 -9.64 4.60 -12.69
C GLY A 231 -9.68 3.20 -12.09
N ALA A 232 -9.08 3.04 -10.91
CA ALA A 232 -9.09 1.74 -10.24
C ALA A 232 -10.42 1.46 -9.53
N GLU A 233 -10.80 0.19 -9.48
CA GLU A 233 -11.90 -0.32 -8.66
C GLU A 233 -11.42 -0.80 -7.29
N LEU A 234 -12.35 -0.85 -6.35
CA LEU A 234 -12.13 -1.35 -4.98
C LEU A 234 -12.75 -2.73 -4.80
N ILE A 235 -11.96 -3.66 -4.25
CA ILE A 235 -12.42 -5.00 -3.85
C ILE A 235 -12.84 -4.98 -2.39
N LEU A 236 -14.06 -5.44 -2.13
CA LEU A 236 -14.62 -5.63 -0.80
C LEU A 236 -14.88 -7.12 -0.56
N ILE A 237 -14.50 -7.60 0.62
CA ILE A 237 -14.73 -8.98 1.06
C ILE A 237 -15.94 -9.02 1.99
N LEU A 238 -16.90 -9.86 1.62
CA LEU A 238 -18.09 -10.19 2.40
C LEU A 238 -18.21 -11.71 2.55
N PRO A 239 -18.95 -12.23 3.54
CA PRO A 239 -18.92 -13.66 3.89
C PRO A 239 -19.19 -14.64 2.73
N ASN A 240 -20.08 -14.30 1.79
CA ASN A 240 -20.51 -15.21 0.72
C ASN A 240 -20.26 -14.69 -0.69
N TYR A 241 -19.79 -13.45 -0.84
CA TYR A 241 -19.53 -12.82 -2.12
C TYR A 241 -18.38 -11.83 -2.01
N ILE A 242 -17.72 -11.59 -3.14
CA ILE A 242 -16.82 -10.47 -3.33
C ILE A 242 -17.63 -9.34 -3.96
N SER A 243 -17.48 -8.12 -3.48
CA SER A 243 -18.03 -6.94 -4.14
C SER A 243 -16.92 -6.14 -4.80
N VAL A 244 -17.19 -5.65 -6.00
CA VAL A 244 -16.33 -4.69 -6.69
C VAL A 244 -17.08 -3.37 -6.77
N TYR A 245 -16.46 -2.31 -6.27
CA TYR A 245 -16.99 -0.96 -6.32
C TYR A 245 -16.24 -0.12 -7.36
N SER A 246 -16.98 0.55 -8.22
CA SER A 246 -16.46 1.53 -9.18
C SER A 246 -16.78 2.94 -8.68
N TYR A 247 -15.75 3.74 -8.42
CA TYR A 247 -15.93 5.12 -7.98
C TYR A 247 -16.52 6.01 -9.07
N VAL A 248 -16.05 5.86 -10.31
CA VAL A 248 -16.54 6.59 -11.49
C VAL A 248 -18.06 6.46 -11.65
N THR A 249 -18.60 5.25 -11.48
CA THR A 249 -20.04 4.98 -11.69
C THR A 249 -20.86 5.03 -10.39
N GLY A 250 -20.20 5.00 -9.23
CA GLY A 250 -20.84 4.83 -7.92
C GLY A 250 -21.51 3.47 -7.72
N SER A 251 -21.24 2.50 -8.59
CA SER A 251 -21.93 1.19 -8.61
C SER A 251 -21.17 0.11 -7.83
N MET A 252 -21.91 -0.87 -7.33
CA MET A 252 -21.39 -2.04 -6.63
C MET A 252 -21.86 -3.32 -7.33
N SER A 253 -20.91 -4.14 -7.77
CA SER A 253 -21.15 -5.42 -8.42
C SER A 253 -20.81 -6.55 -7.46
N ASN A 254 -21.76 -7.47 -7.23
CA ASN A 254 -21.61 -8.56 -6.26
C ASN A 254 -21.41 -9.91 -6.96
N TYR A 255 -20.34 -10.61 -6.60
CA TYR A 255 -19.91 -11.87 -7.19
C TYR A 255 -20.03 -13.00 -6.17
N ILE A 256 -21.02 -13.85 -6.36
CA ILE A 256 -21.35 -14.94 -5.43
C ILE A 256 -20.26 -16.01 -5.45
N ILE A 257 -19.67 -16.31 -4.28
CA ILE A 257 -18.70 -17.39 -4.09
C ILE A 257 -19.35 -18.62 -3.44
N ASN A 258 -20.31 -18.41 -2.52
CA ASN A 258 -21.05 -19.46 -1.81
C ASN A 258 -20.19 -20.48 -1.04
N ALA A 259 -19.05 -20.05 -0.50
CA ALA A 259 -18.21 -20.82 0.39
C ALA A 259 -17.40 -19.85 1.26
N GLN A 260 -16.82 -20.35 2.35
CA GLN A 260 -15.71 -19.62 2.98
C GLN A 260 -14.56 -19.54 1.97
N TYR A 261 -13.96 -18.37 1.84
CA TYR A 261 -12.96 -18.11 0.81
C TYR A 261 -11.83 -17.21 1.28
N ALA A 262 -10.76 -17.20 0.50
CA ALA A 262 -9.71 -16.20 0.54
C ALA A 262 -9.32 -15.82 -0.89
N ILE A 263 -9.00 -14.55 -1.12
CA ILE A 263 -8.33 -14.14 -2.36
C ILE A 263 -6.93 -14.74 -2.31
N LEU A 264 -6.51 -15.35 -3.42
CA LEU A 264 -5.17 -15.94 -3.50
C LEU A 264 -4.10 -14.84 -3.37
N ASN A 265 -2.94 -15.18 -2.81
CA ASN A 265 -1.84 -14.23 -2.70
C ASN A 265 -1.41 -13.78 -4.11
N ASP A 266 -1.36 -12.46 -4.36
CA ASP A 266 -1.18 -11.86 -5.70
C ASP A 266 -2.22 -12.35 -6.74
N GLY A 267 -3.42 -12.70 -6.27
CA GLY A 267 -4.50 -13.25 -7.09
C GLY A 267 -5.35 -12.22 -7.82
N VAL A 268 -5.07 -10.92 -7.67
CA VAL A 268 -5.70 -9.84 -8.44
C VAL A 268 -4.74 -9.42 -9.54
N ARG A 269 -4.95 -9.94 -10.75
CA ARG A 269 -4.01 -9.78 -11.88
C ARG A 269 -4.66 -10.16 -13.21
N GLN A 270 -3.88 -10.06 -14.28
CA GLN A 270 -4.29 -10.48 -15.61
C GLN A 270 -4.24 -11.98 -15.83
N PHE A 271 -5.39 -12.60 -16.05
CA PHE A 271 -5.53 -14.03 -16.31
C PHE A 271 -6.00 -14.33 -17.73
N ASP A 272 -6.68 -13.39 -18.38
CA ASP A 272 -7.25 -13.61 -19.71
C ASP A 272 -6.59 -12.86 -20.87
N GLY A 273 -5.68 -11.93 -20.56
CA GLY A 273 -4.94 -11.16 -21.54
C GLY A 273 -5.69 -9.94 -22.09
N THR A 274 -6.87 -9.65 -21.57
CA THR A 274 -7.65 -8.44 -21.87
C THR A 274 -7.39 -7.38 -20.82
N THR A 275 -7.57 -6.09 -21.12
CA THR A 275 -7.40 -5.03 -20.10
C THR A 275 -8.43 -5.21 -18.96
N GLY A 276 -8.02 -4.91 -17.72
CA GLY A 276 -8.82 -5.04 -16.50
C GLY A 276 -8.61 -6.38 -15.79
N ASN A 277 -8.03 -6.36 -14.59
CA ASN A 277 -7.62 -7.54 -13.83
C ASN A 277 -8.79 -8.39 -13.31
N GLU A 278 -8.54 -9.69 -13.24
CA GLU A 278 -9.42 -10.67 -12.62
C GLU A 278 -9.04 -10.93 -11.15
N ILE A 279 -9.88 -11.67 -10.43
CA ILE A 279 -9.66 -12.04 -9.02
C ILE A 279 -9.73 -13.56 -8.88
N ALA A 280 -8.63 -14.19 -8.51
CA ALA A 280 -8.58 -15.62 -8.20
C ALA A 280 -8.82 -15.86 -6.70
N VAL A 281 -9.74 -16.78 -6.42
CA VAL A 281 -10.30 -17.01 -5.09
C VAL A 281 -10.19 -18.49 -4.75
N ALA A 282 -9.53 -18.79 -3.63
CA ALA A 282 -9.51 -20.13 -3.06
C ALA A 282 -10.72 -20.34 -2.16
N ARG A 283 -11.33 -21.52 -2.25
CA ARG A 283 -12.49 -21.91 -1.43
C ARG A 283 -12.13 -22.97 -0.41
N SER A 284 -12.83 -22.96 0.72
CA SER A 284 -12.67 -23.94 1.79
C SER A 284 -13.00 -25.38 1.38
N ASP A 285 -13.74 -25.57 0.28
CA ASP A 285 -14.08 -26.87 -0.30
C ASP A 285 -13.01 -27.40 -1.26
N GLY A 286 -11.87 -26.71 -1.40
CA GLY A 286 -10.76 -27.11 -2.27
C GLY A 286 -10.88 -26.62 -3.71
N ASN A 287 -11.95 -25.91 -4.06
CA ASN A 287 -12.17 -25.37 -5.40
C ASN A 287 -11.58 -23.97 -5.55
N ILE A 288 -11.55 -23.48 -6.79
CA ILE A 288 -11.14 -22.11 -7.11
C ILE A 288 -12.25 -21.42 -7.88
N ASN A 289 -12.51 -20.16 -7.57
CA ASN A 289 -13.30 -19.28 -8.42
C ASN A 289 -12.38 -18.23 -9.06
N ILE A 290 -12.68 -17.85 -10.29
CA ILE A 290 -12.07 -16.72 -10.97
C ILE A 290 -13.18 -15.73 -11.27
N VAL A 291 -13.11 -14.56 -10.65
CA VAL A 291 -14.05 -13.47 -10.87
C VAL A 291 -13.52 -12.62 -12.01
N TYR A 292 -14.39 -12.32 -12.97
CA TYR A 292 -14.13 -11.45 -14.12
C TYR A 292 -15.00 -10.20 -13.99
N PRO A 293 -14.54 -9.15 -13.29
CA PRO A 293 -15.39 -8.00 -13.00
C PRO A 293 -15.84 -7.27 -14.26
N ARG A 294 -14.95 -7.18 -15.25
CA ARG A 294 -15.23 -6.62 -16.59
C ARG A 294 -16.47 -7.22 -17.25
N THR A 295 -16.67 -8.53 -17.16
CA THR A 295 -17.79 -9.23 -17.81
C THR A 295 -18.93 -9.55 -16.85
N GLY A 296 -18.76 -9.30 -15.56
CA GLY A 296 -19.76 -9.64 -14.55
C GLY A 296 -19.85 -11.14 -14.22
N THR A 297 -18.88 -11.96 -14.66
CA THR A 297 -18.97 -13.43 -14.57
C THR A 297 -18.05 -14.03 -13.50
N VAL A 298 -18.47 -15.16 -12.94
CA VAL A 298 -17.64 -15.98 -12.04
C VAL A 298 -17.45 -17.36 -12.68
N GLN A 299 -16.20 -17.72 -12.95
CA GLN A 299 -15.82 -19.04 -13.42
C GLN A 299 -15.53 -19.95 -12.22
N TYR A 300 -15.95 -21.20 -12.29
CA TYR A 300 -15.71 -22.21 -11.26
C TYR A 300 -14.73 -23.26 -11.78
N ILE A 301 -13.71 -23.55 -10.98
CA ILE A 301 -12.70 -24.59 -11.21
C ILE A 301 -12.88 -25.68 -10.16
N ASN A 302 -13.21 -26.90 -10.61
CA ASN A 302 -13.38 -28.07 -9.75
C ASN A 302 -12.01 -28.59 -9.26
N GLY A 303 -11.44 -27.91 -8.28
CA GLY A 303 -10.18 -28.27 -7.66
C GLY A 303 -10.26 -29.56 -6.86
N SER A 304 -11.32 -29.72 -6.07
CA SER A 304 -11.52 -30.90 -5.21
C SER A 304 -11.53 -32.22 -5.97
N GLY A 305 -12.15 -32.25 -7.15
CA GLY A 305 -12.16 -33.41 -8.04
C GLY A 305 -10.91 -33.58 -8.90
N THR A 306 -10.06 -32.56 -9.03
CA THR A 306 -8.93 -32.56 -9.98
C THR A 306 -7.57 -32.60 -9.29
N PHE A 307 -7.31 -31.63 -8.41
CA PHE A 307 -6.06 -31.50 -7.66
C PHE A 307 -6.27 -31.60 -6.15
N GLY A 308 -7.41 -32.12 -5.70
CA GLY A 308 -7.72 -32.43 -4.31
C GLY A 308 -8.10 -31.20 -3.47
N THR A 309 -8.52 -31.44 -2.24
CA THR A 309 -8.97 -30.39 -1.31
C THR A 309 -7.83 -29.74 -0.51
N TRP A 310 -6.64 -30.33 -0.52
CA TRP A 310 -5.46 -29.81 0.16
C TRP A 310 -4.33 -29.53 -0.83
N TRP A 311 -4.18 -28.26 -1.16
CA TRP A 311 -3.21 -27.77 -2.14
C TRP A 311 -2.56 -26.46 -1.69
N SER A 312 -1.44 -26.12 -2.32
CA SER A 312 -0.73 -24.85 -2.12
C SER A 312 -0.58 -24.12 -3.45
N LEU A 313 -0.75 -22.79 -3.45
CA LEU A 313 -0.38 -21.94 -4.59
C LEU A 313 1.14 -22.01 -4.77
N LEU A 314 1.60 -22.25 -6.00
CA LEU A 314 3.02 -22.21 -6.35
C LEU A 314 3.41 -20.82 -6.85
N ASN A 315 2.79 -20.40 -7.95
CA ASN A 315 3.01 -19.11 -8.58
C ASN A 315 1.96 -18.87 -9.69
N TYR A 316 2.08 -17.70 -10.31
CA TYR A 316 1.44 -17.37 -11.58
C TYR A 316 2.51 -17.20 -12.64
N ALA A 317 2.22 -17.63 -13.86
CA ALA A 317 3.10 -17.40 -14.99
C ALA A 317 2.35 -17.58 -16.31
N ASN A 318 2.65 -16.74 -17.28
CA ASN A 318 2.39 -17.02 -18.69
C ASN A 318 3.33 -18.12 -19.20
N LEU A 319 2.78 -19.30 -19.44
CA LEU A 319 3.54 -20.52 -19.77
C LEU A 319 3.24 -21.04 -21.18
N ASP A 320 2.20 -20.54 -21.83
CA ASP A 320 1.83 -20.90 -23.19
C ASP A 320 2.12 -19.81 -24.24
N GLY A 321 2.60 -18.64 -23.79
CA GLY A 321 2.98 -17.52 -24.64
C GLY A 321 1.80 -16.64 -25.09
N VAL A 322 0.59 -16.93 -24.64
CA VAL A 322 -0.60 -16.10 -24.90
C VAL A 322 -0.80 -15.17 -23.71
N ALA A 323 -1.30 -13.95 -23.94
CA ALA A 323 -1.52 -12.99 -22.87
C ALA A 323 -2.46 -13.53 -21.77
N GLY A 324 -2.16 -13.19 -20.52
CA GLY A 324 -2.79 -13.73 -19.32
C GLY A 324 -1.91 -14.78 -18.62
N ASP A 325 -1.93 -14.79 -17.29
CA ASP A 325 -1.17 -15.75 -16.50
C ASP A 325 -1.97 -17.04 -16.20
N GLU A 326 -1.30 -18.18 -16.24
CA GLU A 326 -1.82 -19.42 -15.66
C GLU A 326 -1.58 -19.47 -14.15
N ILE A 327 -2.43 -20.22 -13.44
CA ILE A 327 -2.30 -20.45 -12.00
C ILE A 327 -1.68 -21.83 -11.78
N ARG A 328 -0.58 -21.90 -11.03
CA ARG A 328 0.07 -23.16 -10.67
C ARG A 328 -0.19 -23.52 -9.23
N VAL A 329 -0.65 -24.74 -9.00
CA VAL A 329 -0.93 -25.28 -7.67
C VAL A 329 -0.25 -26.63 -7.49
N ARG A 330 0.06 -26.99 -6.24
CA ARG A 330 0.56 -28.30 -5.85
C ARG A 330 -0.44 -28.99 -4.95
N ASN A 331 -0.87 -30.19 -5.32
CA ASN A 331 -1.58 -31.06 -4.40
C ASN A 331 -0.61 -31.53 -3.31
N ASN A 332 -0.91 -31.21 -2.06
CA ASN A 332 0.01 -31.47 -0.94
C ASN A 332 0.02 -32.95 -0.53
N GLY A 333 -1.06 -33.71 -0.79
CA GLY A 333 -1.14 -35.14 -0.48
C GLY A 333 -0.39 -36.03 -1.48
N THR A 334 -0.41 -35.68 -2.76
CA THR A 334 0.22 -36.46 -3.84
C THR A 334 1.53 -35.86 -4.33
N ALA A 335 1.89 -34.66 -3.87
CA ALA A 335 3.04 -33.89 -4.36
C ALA A 335 3.03 -33.57 -5.86
N ARG A 336 1.88 -33.73 -6.54
CA ARG A 336 1.72 -33.46 -7.97
C ARG A 336 1.36 -32.00 -8.22
N ASN A 337 1.94 -31.41 -9.26
CA ASN A 337 1.68 -30.04 -9.68
C ASN A 337 0.59 -30.02 -10.76
N TYR A 338 -0.19 -28.94 -10.77
CA TYR A 338 -1.24 -28.69 -11.73
C TYR A 338 -1.17 -27.25 -12.21
N ARG A 339 -1.53 -27.07 -13.47
CA ARG A 339 -1.70 -25.78 -14.11
C ARG A 339 -3.17 -25.58 -14.44
N ILE A 340 -3.70 -24.44 -14.04
CA ILE A 340 -5.05 -24.00 -14.35
C ILE A 340 -4.92 -22.91 -15.42
N TYR A 341 -5.72 -23.03 -16.48
CA TYR A 341 -5.83 -22.05 -17.55
C TYR A 341 -7.13 -21.26 -17.36
N PRO A 342 -7.10 -20.05 -16.77
CA PRO A 342 -8.30 -19.26 -16.52
C PRO A 342 -9.14 -19.05 -17.79
N ARG A 343 -8.49 -18.70 -18.91
CA ARG A 343 -9.14 -18.45 -20.21
C ARG A 343 -10.07 -19.57 -20.68
N SER A 344 -9.70 -20.83 -20.44
CA SER A 344 -10.50 -22.00 -20.87
C SER A 344 -11.19 -22.71 -19.71
N GLY A 345 -10.79 -22.46 -18.47
CA GLY A 345 -11.18 -23.22 -17.29
C GLY A 345 -10.56 -24.62 -17.21
N SER A 346 -9.67 -24.96 -18.14
CA SER A 346 -9.02 -26.27 -18.16
C SER A 346 -7.95 -26.40 -17.09
N VAL A 347 -7.74 -27.62 -16.61
CA VAL A 347 -6.70 -27.95 -15.64
C VAL A 347 -5.89 -29.12 -16.17
N VAL A 348 -4.57 -28.98 -16.15
CA VAL A 348 -3.63 -29.98 -16.66
C VAL A 348 -2.61 -30.30 -15.58
N ALA A 349 -2.30 -31.58 -15.40
CA ALA A 349 -1.21 -31.96 -14.52
C ALA A 349 0.15 -31.71 -15.19
N GLU A 350 1.11 -31.23 -14.42
CA GLU A 350 2.48 -30.96 -14.89
C GLU A 350 3.43 -32.15 -14.70
#